data_AF-A0A852UQ12-F1
#
_entry.id   AF-A0A852UQ12-F1
#
_cell.length_a   1.000
_cell.length_b   1.000
_cell.length_c   1.000
_cell.angle_alpha   90.00
_cell.angle_beta   90.00
_cell.angle_gamma   90.00
#
_symmetry.space_group_name_H-M   'P 1'
#
loop_
_entity.id
_entity.type
_entity.pdbx_description
1 polymer ?
#
loop_
_entity_poly.entity_id
_entity_poly.type
_entity_poly.pdbx_seq_one_letter_code
_entity_poly.pdbx_strand_id
1 'polypeptide(L)'
;MTEPDPITTADLWDLKTDPARLDILAGTWRGLGAEVGSAEGLINDAAHAVFSKENWTGDTAASFNDHRKRLTADVERFGRWAANVADLLSYTATVLRVQQGLLDDERRKLSAVPMVTGLDSLTFRPRDAGQASLVTGAISVAQEIRDRVDEVLAEKKRDMNFYENQFELIAKEWKPRTLRLLNLNIGQGAGNSPGDSSGTDSGDIPGIAQVIADQDADVATIQEVFRHNTFDLEEELEERTGDNWEVRFEEASKKYHASDDWPIIGDVINAPFGNAVLVREGDVIEGAGDNEKVKLDVDGGSITVPANEPGAGDRRIDDGEGRSAAGTEVRIRPR
;
A
#
# COMPACT_ATOMS: atom_id res chain seq x y z
N MET A 1 -63.38 -37.85 19.29
CA MET A 1 -62.28 -37.42 18.42
C MET A 1 -61.03 -37.47 19.28
N THR A 2 -59.97 -38.15 18.84
CA THR A 2 -58.68 -38.19 19.53
C THR A 2 -57.97 -36.85 19.35
N GLU A 3 -57.37 -36.34 20.42
CA GLU A 3 -56.55 -35.13 20.38
C GLU A 3 -55.34 -35.34 19.45
N PRO A 4 -54.98 -34.39 18.57
CA PRO A 4 -53.79 -34.50 17.73
C PRO A 4 -52.51 -34.60 18.55
N ASP A 5 -51.50 -35.28 17.98
CA ASP A 5 -50.17 -35.34 18.60
C ASP A 5 -49.52 -33.93 18.67
N PRO A 6 -48.71 -33.65 19.71
CA PRO A 6 -47.94 -32.41 19.79
C PRO A 6 -47.01 -32.22 18.58
N ILE A 7 -46.92 -30.99 18.08
CA ILE A 7 -46.05 -30.61 16.96
C ILE A 7 -44.87 -29.81 17.51
N THR A 8 -43.64 -30.28 17.29
CA THR A 8 -42.43 -29.61 17.75
C THR A 8 -41.59 -29.12 16.57
N THR A 9 -41.13 -27.87 16.63
CA THR A 9 -40.28 -27.23 15.61
C THR A 9 -39.22 -26.34 16.27
N ALA A 10 -38.16 -25.98 15.55
CA ALA A 10 -37.31 -24.85 15.94
C ALA A 10 -38.14 -23.54 15.99
N ASP A 11 -37.65 -22.49 16.67
CA ASP A 11 -38.29 -21.17 16.59
C ASP A 11 -38.03 -20.53 15.22
N LEU A 12 -38.92 -20.83 14.28
CA LEU A 12 -38.85 -20.34 12.90
C LEU A 12 -39.29 -18.87 12.78
N TRP A 13 -39.98 -18.34 13.78
CA TRP A 13 -40.58 -17.00 13.73
C TRP A 13 -39.67 -15.90 14.26
N ASP A 14 -38.55 -16.25 14.88
CA ASP A 14 -37.51 -15.29 15.25
C ASP A 14 -36.31 -15.42 14.31
N LEU A 15 -35.99 -14.37 13.56
CA LEU A 15 -34.79 -14.33 12.74
C LEU A 15 -33.50 -14.27 13.57
N LYS A 16 -33.56 -13.85 14.84
CA LYS A 16 -32.42 -13.63 15.72
C LYS A 16 -31.38 -12.68 15.11
N THR A 17 -31.85 -11.59 14.49
CA THR A 17 -31.00 -10.59 13.81
C THR A 17 -31.06 -9.22 14.48
N ASP A 18 -30.09 -8.36 14.16
CA ASP A 18 -30.01 -6.98 14.65
C ASP A 18 -29.93 -5.99 13.46
N PRO A 19 -31.08 -5.60 12.87
CA PRO A 19 -31.12 -4.62 11.79
C PRO A 19 -30.63 -3.22 12.21
N ALA A 20 -30.73 -2.87 13.50
CA ALA A 20 -30.29 -1.56 13.98
C ALA A 20 -28.77 -1.41 13.89
N ARG A 21 -28.02 -2.48 14.18
CA ARG A 21 -26.58 -2.51 13.98
C ARG A 21 -26.18 -2.31 12.51
N LEU A 22 -26.93 -2.87 11.56
CA LEU A 22 -26.67 -2.66 10.13
C LEU A 22 -26.87 -1.20 9.71
N ASP A 23 -27.89 -0.52 10.24
CA ASP A 23 -28.10 0.91 9.96
C ASP A 23 -27.00 1.80 10.55
N ILE A 24 -26.50 1.47 11.75
CA ILE A 24 -25.36 2.17 12.35
C ILE A 24 -24.12 2.04 11.44
N LEU A 25 -23.83 0.82 10.98
CA LEU A 25 -22.72 0.57 10.06
C LEU A 25 -22.91 1.29 8.72
N ALA A 26 -24.14 1.33 8.20
CA ALA A 26 -24.46 2.12 7.01
C ALA A 26 -24.17 3.60 7.22
N GLY A 27 -24.52 4.15 8.39
CA GLY A 27 -24.18 5.52 8.79
C GLY A 27 -22.67 5.78 8.78
N THR A 28 -21.87 4.87 9.34
CA THR A 28 -20.41 4.95 9.34
C THR A 28 -19.84 4.99 7.93
N TRP A 29 -20.31 4.11 7.04
CA TRP A 29 -19.86 4.07 5.65
C TRP A 29 -20.21 5.34 4.86
N ARG A 30 -21.39 5.94 5.10
CA ARG A 30 -21.74 7.25 4.51
C ARG A 30 -20.83 8.36 5.03
N GLY A 31 -20.52 8.36 6.33
CA GLY A 31 -19.58 9.30 6.93
C GLY A 31 -18.20 9.21 6.28
N LEU A 32 -17.68 7.99 6.13
CA LEU A 32 -16.40 7.75 5.47
C LEU A 32 -16.41 8.20 3.99
N GLY A 33 -17.47 7.91 3.24
CA GLY A 33 -17.61 8.39 1.86
C GLY A 33 -17.59 9.92 1.75
N ALA A 34 -18.21 10.62 2.70
CA ALA A 34 -18.22 12.09 2.75
C ALA A 34 -16.85 12.68 3.12
N GLU A 35 -16.12 12.05 4.05
CA GLU A 35 -14.76 12.44 4.41
C GLU A 35 -13.82 12.33 3.20
N VAL A 36 -13.94 11.24 2.44
CA VAL A 36 -13.13 11.01 1.23
C VAL A 36 -13.44 12.02 0.13
N GLY A 37 -14.72 12.35 -0.09
CA GLY A 37 -15.08 13.43 -1.02
C GLY A 37 -14.54 14.80 -0.60
N SER A 38 -14.42 15.05 0.71
CA SER A 38 -13.78 16.28 1.22
C SER A 38 -12.27 16.29 0.97
N ALA A 39 -11.61 15.14 1.14
CA ALA A 39 -10.19 14.98 0.86
C ALA A 39 -9.85 15.21 -0.62
N GLU A 40 -10.70 14.72 -1.53
CA GLU A 40 -10.58 14.98 -2.97
C GLU A 40 -10.57 16.49 -3.28
N GLY A 41 -11.50 17.25 -2.67
CA GLY A 41 -11.58 18.70 -2.81
C GLY A 41 -10.29 19.39 -2.34
N LEU A 42 -9.75 19.00 -1.19
CA LEU A 42 -8.49 19.54 -0.66
C LEU A 42 -7.31 19.28 -1.61
N ILE A 43 -7.22 18.09 -2.20
CA ILE A 43 -6.18 17.74 -3.18
C ILE A 43 -6.28 18.63 -4.42
N ASN A 44 -7.51 18.78 -4.95
CA ASN A 44 -7.77 19.60 -6.13
C ASN A 44 -7.47 21.08 -5.90
N ASP A 45 -7.87 21.63 -4.75
CA ASP A 45 -7.61 23.03 -4.39
C ASP A 45 -6.12 23.30 -4.20
N ALA A 46 -5.41 22.40 -3.52
CA ALA A 46 -3.96 22.50 -3.34
C ALA A 46 -3.23 22.46 -4.68
N ALA A 47 -3.58 21.51 -5.55
CA ALA A 47 -2.99 21.41 -6.88
C ALA A 47 -3.28 22.66 -7.73
N HIS A 48 -4.51 23.18 -7.69
CA HIS A 48 -4.87 24.39 -8.41
C HIS A 48 -4.03 25.59 -7.96
N ALA A 49 -3.75 25.73 -6.66
CA ALA A 49 -2.90 26.79 -6.14
C ALA A 49 -1.48 26.73 -6.71
N VAL A 50 -0.88 25.55 -6.84
CA VAL A 50 0.46 25.36 -7.40
C VAL A 50 0.49 25.72 -8.90
N PHE A 51 -0.44 25.17 -9.69
CA PHE A 51 -0.47 25.42 -11.14
C PHE A 51 -0.76 26.89 -11.49
N SER A 52 -1.68 27.53 -10.76
CA SER A 52 -2.15 28.88 -11.10
C SER A 52 -1.24 30.00 -10.60
N LYS A 53 -0.56 29.82 -9.45
CA LYS A 53 0.24 30.88 -8.83
C LYS A 53 1.72 30.81 -9.18
N GLU A 54 2.26 29.60 -9.36
CA GLU A 54 3.71 29.40 -9.52
C GLU A 54 4.12 29.23 -10.99
N ASN A 55 3.15 29.18 -11.92
CA ASN A 55 3.39 28.90 -13.34
C ASN A 55 4.24 27.63 -13.56
N TRP A 56 4.00 26.61 -12.72
CA TRP A 56 4.71 25.34 -12.85
C TRP A 56 4.26 24.63 -14.13
N THR A 57 5.19 24.46 -15.06
CA THR A 57 4.98 23.89 -16.39
C THR A 57 6.12 22.95 -16.76
N GLY A 58 5.96 22.18 -17.84
CA GLY A 58 6.93 21.17 -18.28
C GLY A 58 6.51 19.75 -17.90
N ASP A 59 7.41 18.80 -18.14
CA ASP A 59 7.13 17.36 -18.01
C ASP A 59 6.82 16.94 -16.56
N THR A 60 7.49 17.56 -15.59
CA THR A 60 7.18 17.39 -14.16
C THR A 60 5.75 17.76 -13.81
N ALA A 61 5.32 18.93 -14.29
CA ALA A 61 3.99 19.46 -14.02
C ALA A 61 2.92 18.56 -14.67
N ALA A 62 3.21 18.01 -15.85
CA ALA A 62 2.35 17.03 -16.52
C ALA A 62 2.25 15.71 -15.74
N SER A 63 3.39 15.13 -15.35
CA SER A 63 3.47 13.89 -14.57
C SER A 63 2.72 13.99 -13.24
N PHE A 64 2.92 15.09 -12.50
CA PHE A 64 2.17 15.35 -11.28
C PHE A 64 0.66 15.49 -11.53
N ASN A 65 0.26 16.21 -12.59
CA ASN A 65 -1.16 16.37 -12.91
C ASN A 65 -1.83 15.03 -13.22
N ASP A 66 -1.16 14.15 -13.97
CA ASP A 66 -1.68 12.83 -14.30
C ASP A 66 -1.75 11.93 -13.07
N HIS A 67 -0.75 12.02 -12.19
CA HIS A 67 -0.76 11.35 -10.90
C HIS A 67 -1.94 11.80 -10.03
N ARG A 68 -2.12 13.11 -9.87
CA ARG A 68 -3.24 13.71 -9.15
C ARG A 68 -4.57 13.23 -9.71
N LYS A 69 -4.77 13.25 -11.03
CA LYS A 69 -6.03 12.78 -11.65
C LYS A 69 -6.30 11.32 -11.31
N ARG A 70 -5.27 10.46 -11.32
CA ARG A 70 -5.40 9.05 -10.94
C ARG A 70 -5.80 8.92 -9.48
N LEU A 71 -5.11 9.63 -8.58
CA LEU A 71 -5.44 9.65 -7.15
C LEU A 71 -6.86 10.12 -6.89
N THR A 72 -7.27 11.26 -7.46
CA THR A 72 -8.62 11.80 -7.26
C THR A 72 -9.69 10.88 -7.84
N ALA A 73 -9.43 10.24 -8.99
CA ALA A 73 -10.35 9.27 -9.56
C ALA A 73 -10.54 8.03 -8.67
N ASP A 74 -9.50 7.56 -7.98
CA ASP A 74 -9.60 6.45 -7.04
C ASP A 74 -10.24 6.87 -5.71
N VAL A 75 -9.98 8.08 -5.22
CA VAL A 75 -10.64 8.69 -4.06
C VAL A 75 -12.14 8.83 -4.31
N GLU A 76 -12.56 9.37 -5.46
CA GLU A 76 -13.97 9.41 -5.86
C GLU A 76 -14.59 8.01 -5.93
N ARG A 77 -13.85 7.04 -6.50
CA ARG A 77 -14.32 5.66 -6.66
C ARG A 77 -14.52 5.00 -5.30
N PHE A 78 -13.58 5.20 -4.37
CA PHE A 78 -13.72 4.79 -2.99
C PHE A 78 -14.99 5.38 -2.36
N GLY A 79 -15.21 6.69 -2.52
CA GLY A 79 -16.40 7.36 -2.00
C GLY A 79 -17.71 6.76 -2.54
N ARG A 80 -17.76 6.46 -3.84
CA ARG A 80 -18.91 5.78 -4.47
C ARG A 80 -19.13 4.38 -3.90
N TRP A 81 -18.07 3.59 -3.72
CA TRP A 81 -18.20 2.24 -3.16
C TRP A 81 -18.60 2.26 -1.69
N ALA A 82 -18.10 3.21 -0.90
CA ALA A 82 -18.53 3.42 0.48
C ALA A 82 -20.04 3.70 0.56
N ALA A 83 -20.56 4.56 -0.33
CA ALA A 83 -22.00 4.83 -0.43
C ALA A 83 -22.79 3.55 -0.80
N ASN A 84 -22.31 2.77 -1.75
CA ASN A 84 -22.97 1.53 -2.14
C ASN A 84 -23.00 0.47 -1.02
N VAL A 85 -21.93 0.36 -0.23
CA VAL A 85 -21.89 -0.51 0.95
C VAL A 85 -22.93 -0.05 1.98
N ALA A 86 -23.05 1.26 2.21
CA ALA A 86 -24.06 1.79 3.12
C ALA A 86 -25.49 1.49 2.65
N ASP A 87 -25.76 1.61 1.36
CA ASP A 87 -27.08 1.32 0.79
C ASP A 87 -27.39 -0.18 0.84
N LEU A 88 -26.40 -1.04 0.61
CA LEU A 88 -26.52 -2.49 0.78
C LEU A 88 -26.86 -2.88 2.22
N LEU A 89 -26.19 -2.28 3.20
CA LEU A 89 -26.46 -2.51 4.63
C LEU A 89 -27.86 -2.03 5.03
N SER A 90 -28.26 -0.84 4.56
CA SER A 90 -29.60 -0.26 4.82
C SER A 90 -30.71 -1.09 4.19
N TYR A 91 -30.49 -1.58 2.97
CA TYR A 91 -31.40 -2.50 2.29
C TYR A 91 -31.54 -3.81 3.06
N THR A 92 -30.42 -4.39 3.49
CA THR A 92 -30.42 -5.63 4.28
C THR A 92 -31.17 -5.46 5.59
N ALA A 93 -30.95 -4.35 6.30
CA ALA A 93 -31.69 -4.01 7.52
C ALA A 93 -33.21 -3.93 7.26
N THR A 94 -33.60 -3.30 6.15
CA THR A 94 -35.01 -3.18 5.74
C THR A 94 -35.63 -4.53 5.44
N VAL A 95 -34.95 -5.39 4.68
CA VAL A 95 -35.42 -6.76 4.39
C VAL A 95 -35.61 -7.53 5.69
N LEU A 96 -34.64 -7.53 6.60
CA LEU A 96 -34.76 -8.25 7.87
C LEU A 96 -35.95 -7.79 8.71
N ARG A 97 -36.21 -6.47 8.78
CA ARG A 97 -37.39 -5.94 9.49
C ARG A 97 -38.71 -6.38 8.86
N VAL A 98 -38.81 -6.27 7.53
CA VAL A 98 -40.03 -6.66 6.81
C VAL A 98 -40.30 -8.15 7.00
N GLN A 99 -39.28 -9.00 6.84
CA GLN A 99 -39.44 -10.45 6.98
C GLN A 99 -39.71 -10.85 8.44
N GLN A 100 -39.10 -10.20 9.43
CA GLN A 100 -39.47 -10.38 10.83
C GLN A 100 -40.93 -10.01 11.08
N GLY A 101 -41.42 -8.89 10.52
CA GLY A 101 -42.84 -8.50 10.62
C GLY A 101 -43.79 -9.53 10.02
N LEU A 102 -43.43 -10.14 8.88
CA LEU A 102 -44.21 -11.23 8.27
C LEU A 102 -44.23 -12.48 9.16
N LEU A 103 -43.09 -12.83 9.78
CA LEU A 103 -43.03 -13.92 10.75
C LEU A 103 -43.87 -13.62 11.99
N ASP A 104 -43.82 -12.40 12.52
CA ASP A 104 -44.64 -11.99 13.67
C ASP A 104 -46.14 -12.11 13.36
N ASP A 105 -46.55 -11.73 12.15
CA ASP A 105 -47.93 -11.85 11.68
C ASP A 105 -48.36 -13.31 11.54
N GLU A 106 -47.50 -14.19 11.01
CA GLU A 106 -47.77 -15.63 10.96
C GLU A 106 -47.85 -16.25 12.36
N ARG A 107 -46.93 -15.90 13.26
CA ARG A 107 -46.93 -16.35 14.65
C ARG A 107 -48.23 -15.96 15.35
N ARG A 108 -48.75 -14.76 15.08
CA ARG A 108 -49.99 -14.25 15.67
C ARG A 108 -51.22 -15.09 15.32
N LYS A 109 -51.25 -15.71 14.14
CA LYS A 109 -52.34 -16.63 13.74
C LYS A 109 -52.42 -17.85 14.66
N LEU A 110 -51.31 -18.24 15.29
CA LEU A 110 -51.23 -19.37 16.22
C LEU A 110 -51.60 -19.02 17.66
N SER A 111 -52.02 -17.78 17.96
CA SER A 111 -52.31 -17.31 19.32
C SER A 111 -53.35 -18.13 20.10
N ALA A 112 -54.25 -18.83 19.39
CA ALA A 112 -55.25 -19.71 19.99
C ALA A 112 -54.77 -21.16 20.23
N VAL A 113 -53.57 -21.53 19.75
CA VAL A 113 -53.00 -22.86 19.90
C VAL A 113 -52.09 -22.88 21.13
N PRO A 114 -52.33 -23.74 22.13
CA PRO A 114 -51.44 -23.88 23.27
C PRO A 114 -50.01 -24.20 22.84
N MET A 115 -49.03 -23.46 23.37
CA MET A 115 -47.62 -23.57 23.00
C MET A 115 -46.74 -23.58 24.26
N VAL A 116 -45.71 -24.41 24.25
CA VAL A 116 -44.63 -24.42 25.25
C VAL A 116 -43.32 -24.05 24.54
N THR A 117 -42.60 -23.09 25.10
CA THR A 117 -41.27 -22.69 24.61
C THR A 117 -40.19 -23.48 25.35
N GLY A 118 -39.38 -24.21 24.58
CA GLY A 118 -38.12 -24.81 25.03
C GLY A 118 -36.93 -23.89 24.78
N LEU A 119 -35.71 -24.39 24.98
CA LEU A 119 -34.47 -23.62 24.79
C LEU A 119 -34.31 -23.14 23.34
N ASP A 120 -34.52 -24.05 22.38
CA ASP A 120 -34.36 -23.80 20.94
C ASP A 120 -35.55 -24.33 20.11
N SER A 121 -36.65 -24.69 20.78
CA SER A 121 -37.82 -25.29 20.15
C SER A 121 -39.12 -24.73 20.68
N LEU A 122 -40.16 -24.82 19.85
CA LEU A 122 -41.54 -24.55 20.19
C LEU A 122 -42.33 -25.84 20.03
N THR A 123 -43.06 -26.23 21.08
CA THR A 123 -43.98 -27.36 21.05
C THR A 123 -45.41 -26.86 21.12
N PHE A 124 -46.14 -27.00 20.02
CA PHE A 124 -47.57 -26.72 19.92
C PHE A 124 -48.39 -27.95 20.32
N ARG A 125 -49.52 -27.73 21.00
CA ARG A 125 -50.48 -28.76 21.40
C ARG A 125 -51.86 -28.45 20.82
N PRO A 126 -52.11 -28.80 19.54
CA PRO A 126 -53.39 -28.57 18.90
C PRO A 126 -54.51 -29.37 19.57
N ARG A 127 -55.69 -28.77 19.73
CA ARG A 127 -56.85 -29.43 20.35
C ARG A 127 -57.69 -30.23 19.34
N ASP A 128 -57.58 -29.89 18.07
CA ASP A 128 -58.33 -30.49 16.98
C ASP A 128 -57.53 -30.46 15.66
N ALA A 129 -58.04 -31.17 14.66
CA ALA A 129 -57.40 -31.27 13.35
C ALA A 129 -57.27 -29.92 12.63
N GLY A 130 -58.15 -28.96 12.90
CA GLY A 130 -58.09 -27.60 12.34
C GLY A 130 -56.89 -26.84 12.89
N GLN A 131 -56.68 -26.88 14.22
CA GLN A 131 -55.50 -26.31 14.85
C GLN A 131 -54.21 -27.01 14.39
N ALA A 132 -54.22 -28.33 14.22
CA ALA A 132 -53.05 -29.06 13.72
C ALA A 132 -52.69 -28.61 12.29
N SER A 133 -53.69 -28.50 11.40
CA SER A 133 -53.49 -27.98 10.05
C SER A 133 -53.00 -26.53 10.04
N LEU A 134 -53.48 -25.70 10.96
CA LEU A 134 -53.05 -24.31 11.10
C LEU A 134 -51.58 -24.20 11.50
N VAL A 135 -51.12 -25.00 12.47
CA VAL A 135 -49.72 -25.04 12.89
C VAL A 135 -48.81 -25.51 11.75
N THR A 136 -49.15 -26.62 11.10
CA THR A 136 -48.34 -27.15 9.98
C THR A 136 -48.27 -26.15 8.82
N GLY A 137 -49.38 -25.48 8.49
CA GLY A 137 -49.40 -24.43 7.47
C GLY A 137 -48.53 -23.23 7.85
N ALA A 138 -48.61 -22.76 9.09
CA ALA A 138 -47.79 -21.64 9.57
C ALA A 138 -46.28 -21.99 9.60
N ILE A 139 -45.92 -23.25 9.93
CA ILE A 139 -44.55 -23.74 9.83
C ILE A 139 -44.05 -23.66 8.38
N SER A 140 -44.85 -24.14 7.42
CA SER A 140 -44.49 -24.09 5.99
C SER A 140 -44.26 -22.65 5.52
N VAL A 141 -45.15 -21.71 5.86
CA VAL A 141 -45.01 -20.30 5.47
C VAL A 141 -43.79 -19.66 6.14
N ALA A 142 -43.54 -19.97 7.41
CA ALA A 142 -42.35 -19.47 8.11
C ALA A 142 -41.06 -19.97 7.44
N GLN A 143 -41.01 -21.23 7.01
CA GLN A 143 -39.87 -21.77 6.25
C GLN A 143 -39.67 -21.02 4.93
N GLU A 144 -40.72 -20.82 4.14
CA GLU A 144 -40.63 -20.06 2.89
C GLU A 144 -40.15 -18.61 3.10
N ILE A 145 -40.56 -17.96 4.21
CA ILE A 145 -40.06 -16.62 4.56
C ILE A 145 -38.55 -16.69 4.84
N ARG A 146 -38.09 -17.67 5.62
CA ARG A 146 -36.66 -17.83 5.95
C ARG A 146 -35.83 -18.15 4.71
N ASP A 147 -36.31 -19.02 3.84
CA ASP A 147 -35.61 -19.37 2.60
C ASP A 147 -35.40 -18.15 1.71
N ARG A 148 -36.42 -17.27 1.61
CA ARG A 148 -36.29 -15.98 0.89
C ARG A 148 -35.29 -15.03 1.55
N VAL A 149 -35.26 -14.98 2.90
CA VAL A 149 -34.25 -14.19 3.62
C VAL A 149 -32.86 -14.70 3.29
N ASP A 150 -32.63 -16.02 3.35
CA ASP A 150 -31.33 -16.62 3.09
C ASP A 150 -30.86 -16.38 1.65
N GLU A 151 -31.75 -16.45 0.66
CA GLU A 151 -31.45 -16.12 -0.73
C GLU A 151 -30.97 -14.66 -0.87
N VAL A 152 -31.70 -13.71 -0.29
CA VAL A 152 -31.33 -12.28 -0.34
C VAL A 152 -30.01 -12.05 0.39
N LEU A 153 -29.80 -12.64 1.56
CA LEU A 153 -28.54 -12.51 2.30
C LEU A 153 -27.35 -13.10 1.54
N ALA A 154 -27.54 -14.22 0.84
CA ALA A 154 -26.51 -14.82 -0.01
C ALA A 154 -26.14 -13.91 -1.20
N GLU A 155 -27.12 -13.22 -1.80
CA GLU A 155 -26.85 -12.19 -2.81
C GLU A 155 -26.07 -11.00 -2.21
N LYS A 156 -26.55 -10.41 -1.11
CA LYS A 156 -25.88 -9.26 -0.50
C LYS A 156 -24.48 -9.58 0.02
N LYS A 157 -24.21 -10.82 0.43
CA LYS A 157 -22.86 -11.29 0.76
C LYS A 157 -21.92 -11.25 -0.45
N ARG A 158 -22.38 -11.65 -1.64
CA ARG A 158 -21.57 -11.58 -2.87
C ARG A 158 -21.24 -10.13 -3.22
N ASP A 159 -22.22 -9.24 -3.11
CA ASP A 159 -22.03 -7.80 -3.33
C ASP A 159 -21.02 -7.22 -2.32
N MET A 160 -21.08 -7.61 -1.04
CA MET A 160 -20.11 -7.16 -0.03
C MET A 160 -18.69 -7.62 -0.37
N ASN A 161 -18.51 -8.88 -0.75
CA ASN A 161 -17.21 -9.41 -1.15
C ASN A 161 -16.66 -8.67 -2.39
N PHE A 162 -17.53 -8.27 -3.32
CA PHE A 162 -17.11 -7.45 -4.46
C PHE A 162 -16.51 -6.12 -3.97
N TYR A 163 -17.19 -5.40 -3.07
CA TYR A 163 -16.69 -4.12 -2.55
C TYR A 163 -15.42 -4.28 -1.72
N GLU A 164 -15.29 -5.34 -0.93
CA GLU A 164 -14.06 -5.67 -0.21
C GLU A 164 -12.86 -5.78 -1.17
N ASN A 165 -12.98 -6.59 -2.22
CA ASN A 165 -11.93 -6.71 -3.25
C ASN A 165 -11.62 -5.37 -3.92
N GLN A 166 -12.64 -4.54 -4.17
CA GLN A 166 -12.46 -3.22 -4.76
C GLN A 166 -11.65 -2.28 -3.84
N PHE A 167 -11.90 -2.30 -2.53
CA PHE A 167 -11.12 -1.53 -1.57
C PHE A 167 -9.68 -2.05 -1.44
N GLU A 168 -9.48 -3.36 -1.46
CA GLU A 168 -8.14 -3.96 -1.45
C GLU A 168 -7.30 -3.55 -2.66
N LEU A 169 -7.91 -3.45 -3.84
CA LEU A 169 -7.22 -2.98 -5.05
C LEU A 169 -6.75 -1.53 -4.91
N ILE A 170 -7.60 -0.62 -4.43
CA ILE A 170 -7.20 0.77 -4.15
C ILE A 170 -6.10 0.80 -3.08
N ALA A 171 -6.26 0.05 -1.99
CA ALA A 171 -5.29 0.02 -0.89
C ALA A 171 -3.92 -0.52 -1.34
N LYS A 172 -3.91 -1.51 -2.24
CA LYS A 172 -2.68 -2.07 -2.82
C LYS A 172 -1.97 -1.06 -3.72
N GLU A 173 -2.72 -0.36 -4.58
CA GLU A 173 -2.19 0.67 -5.48
C GLU A 173 -1.53 1.80 -4.68
N TRP A 174 -2.23 2.28 -3.66
CA TRP A 174 -1.82 3.44 -2.85
C TRP A 174 -1.09 3.06 -1.57
N LYS A 175 -0.61 1.82 -1.46
CA LYS A 175 0.15 1.37 -0.30
C LYS A 175 1.40 2.24 -0.16
N PRO A 176 1.65 2.86 1.01
CA PRO A 176 2.88 3.60 1.24
C PRO A 176 4.10 2.74 0.90
N ARG A 177 4.93 3.28 0.02
CA ARG A 177 6.23 2.71 -0.35
C ARG A 177 7.28 3.47 0.45
N THR A 178 8.05 2.77 1.27
CA THR A 178 9.22 3.36 1.92
C THR A 178 10.36 3.34 0.92
N LEU A 179 10.96 4.50 0.63
CA LEU A 179 12.23 4.56 -0.08
C LEU A 179 13.37 4.66 0.92
N ARG A 180 14.41 3.87 0.71
CA ARG A 180 15.66 3.88 1.44
C ARG A 180 16.67 4.67 0.64
N LEU A 181 17.02 5.83 1.18
CA LEU A 181 17.95 6.77 0.56
C LEU A 181 19.30 6.67 1.27
N LEU A 182 20.33 6.40 0.49
CA LEU A 182 21.71 6.42 0.93
C LEU A 182 22.45 7.57 0.24
N ASN A 183 23.21 8.35 0.98
CA ASN A 183 24.10 9.35 0.42
C ASN A 183 25.53 9.02 0.82
N LEU A 184 26.42 8.85 -0.15
CA LEU A 184 27.83 8.58 0.06
C LEU A 184 28.65 9.67 -0.62
N ASN A 185 29.60 10.23 0.12
CA ASN A 185 30.73 10.90 -0.49
C ASN A 185 31.89 9.90 -0.46
N ILE A 186 32.36 9.49 -1.64
CA ILE A 186 33.42 8.48 -1.73
C ILE A 186 34.78 9.11 -1.99
N GLY A 187 34.87 10.42 -2.21
CA GLY A 187 36.14 11.13 -2.22
C GLY A 187 37.19 10.59 -3.19
N GLN A 188 36.82 10.03 -4.35
CA GLN A 188 37.82 9.45 -5.28
C GLN A 188 38.84 10.48 -5.77
N GLY A 189 38.56 11.78 -5.61
CA GLY A 189 39.44 12.87 -5.99
C GLY A 189 40.11 13.60 -4.82
N ALA A 190 40.01 13.09 -3.59
CA ALA A 190 40.74 13.60 -2.42
C ALA A 190 42.04 12.81 -2.27
N GLY A 191 43.18 13.50 -2.17
CA GLY A 191 44.49 12.85 -2.09
C GLY A 191 45.04 12.27 -3.40
N ASN A 192 44.17 11.98 -4.39
CA ASN A 192 44.47 11.28 -5.66
C ASN A 192 45.70 11.84 -6.41
N SER A 193 46.86 11.37 -5.98
CA SER A 193 48.21 11.71 -6.38
C SER A 193 48.96 10.39 -6.46
N PRO A 194 49.91 10.21 -7.39
CA PRO A 194 50.65 8.95 -7.50
C PRO A 194 51.26 8.53 -6.15
N GLY A 195 50.80 7.42 -5.58
CA GLY A 195 51.29 6.85 -4.32
C GLY A 195 50.57 7.30 -3.04
N ASP A 196 49.41 7.96 -3.13
CA ASP A 196 48.58 8.32 -1.98
C ASP A 196 47.29 7.47 -1.92
N SER A 197 47.36 6.37 -1.16
CA SER A 197 46.25 5.42 -0.96
C SER A 197 45.21 5.87 0.07
N SER A 198 45.24 7.14 0.49
CA SER A 198 44.24 7.69 1.40
C SER A 198 42.91 8.02 0.71
N GLY A 199 42.89 8.13 -0.62
CA GLY A 199 41.69 8.30 -1.43
C GLY A 199 41.05 6.98 -1.83
N THR A 200 39.81 7.05 -2.32
CA THR A 200 39.14 5.90 -2.94
C THR A 200 39.55 5.80 -4.41
N ASP A 201 39.89 4.60 -4.86
CA ASP A 201 40.24 4.34 -6.27
C ASP A 201 39.19 3.46 -6.97
N SER A 202 39.49 3.02 -8.20
CA SER A 202 38.62 2.09 -8.93
C SER A 202 38.52 0.71 -8.26
N GLY A 203 39.56 0.28 -7.52
CA GLY A 203 39.59 -1.00 -6.81
C GLY A 203 38.64 -1.04 -5.60
N ASP A 204 38.25 0.11 -5.07
CA ASP A 204 37.30 0.22 -3.95
C ASP A 204 35.81 0.18 -4.40
N ILE A 205 35.51 0.23 -5.70
CA ILE A 205 34.13 0.22 -6.23
C ILE A 205 33.30 -0.99 -5.79
N PRO A 206 33.82 -2.24 -5.81
CA PRO A 206 33.10 -3.40 -5.27
C PRO A 206 32.76 -3.24 -3.78
N GLY A 207 33.61 -2.59 -3.00
CA GLY A 207 33.36 -2.29 -1.58
C GLY A 207 32.25 -1.25 -1.39
N ILE A 208 32.21 -0.22 -2.24
CA ILE A 208 31.15 0.78 -2.24
C ILE A 208 29.81 0.16 -2.63
N ALA A 209 29.79 -0.68 -3.68
CA ALA A 209 28.61 -1.43 -4.08
C ALA A 209 28.08 -2.32 -2.95
N GLN A 210 28.97 -2.99 -2.22
CA GLN A 210 28.62 -3.79 -1.05
C GLN A 210 27.97 -2.93 0.05
N VAL A 211 28.50 -1.74 0.36
CA VAL A 211 27.90 -0.84 1.35
C VAL A 211 26.48 -0.43 0.93
N ILE A 212 26.28 -0.07 -0.35
CA ILE A 212 24.96 0.31 -0.86
C ILE A 212 23.97 -0.87 -0.77
N ALA A 213 24.41 -2.07 -1.15
CA ALA A 213 23.61 -3.29 -1.10
C ALA A 213 23.27 -3.72 0.35
N ASP A 214 24.21 -3.62 1.28
CA ASP A 214 24.01 -3.98 2.69
C ASP A 214 23.05 -3.03 3.43
N GLN A 215 23.00 -1.77 3.01
CA GLN A 215 22.00 -0.82 3.49
C GLN A 215 20.61 -1.03 2.84
N ASP A 216 20.54 -1.94 1.87
CA ASP A 216 19.35 -2.24 1.08
C ASP A 216 18.76 -0.93 0.52
N ALA A 217 19.61 -0.07 -0.07
CA ALA A 217 19.17 1.22 -0.58
C ALA A 217 18.29 1.04 -1.84
N ASP A 218 17.29 1.91 -2.00
CA ASP A 218 16.48 2.02 -3.22
C ASP A 218 17.00 3.16 -4.11
N VAL A 219 17.61 4.17 -3.50
CA VAL A 219 18.29 5.27 -4.19
C VAL A 219 19.60 5.56 -3.46
N ALA A 220 20.70 5.60 -4.19
CA ALA A 220 22.01 6.01 -3.67
C ALA A 220 22.51 7.26 -4.41
N THR A 221 22.94 8.28 -3.68
CA THR A 221 23.66 9.42 -4.27
C THR A 221 25.14 9.30 -3.94
N ILE A 222 25.99 9.28 -4.96
CA ILE A 222 27.45 9.17 -4.83
C ILE A 222 28.07 10.50 -5.22
N GLN A 223 28.83 11.09 -4.32
CA GLN A 223 29.60 12.30 -4.58
C GLN A 223 31.06 11.95 -4.83
N GLU A 224 31.71 12.77 -5.64
CA GLU A 224 33.15 12.69 -5.89
C GLU A 224 33.59 11.37 -6.54
N VAL A 225 32.87 10.97 -7.59
CA VAL A 225 33.13 9.75 -8.38
C VAL A 225 33.60 10.10 -9.79
N PHE A 226 34.47 9.28 -10.36
CA PHE A 226 34.80 9.36 -11.78
C PHE A 226 33.76 8.67 -12.64
N ARG A 227 33.42 9.27 -13.79
CA ARG A 227 32.36 8.74 -14.69
C ARG A 227 32.59 7.31 -15.16
N HIS A 228 33.83 6.85 -15.31
CA HIS A 228 34.08 5.47 -15.76
C HIS A 228 33.75 4.46 -14.65
N ASN A 229 34.03 4.81 -13.39
CA ASN A 229 33.74 3.97 -12.23
C ASN A 229 32.24 3.84 -11.94
N THR A 230 31.38 4.70 -12.51
CA THR A 230 29.93 4.57 -12.33
C THR A 230 29.35 3.38 -13.09
N PHE A 231 30.00 2.94 -14.18
CA PHE A 231 29.59 1.73 -14.91
C PHE A 231 29.94 0.47 -14.13
N ASP A 232 31.15 0.40 -13.56
CA ASP A 232 31.56 -0.71 -12.71
C ASP A 232 30.69 -0.79 -11.45
N LEU A 233 30.29 0.38 -10.90
CA LEU A 233 29.37 0.45 -9.77
C LEU A 233 27.96 -0.04 -10.11
N GLU A 234 27.46 0.24 -11.31
CA GLU A 234 26.18 -0.28 -11.81
C GLU A 234 26.23 -1.81 -11.89
N GLU A 235 27.22 -2.37 -12.59
CA GLU A 235 27.39 -3.82 -12.76
C GLU A 235 27.52 -4.55 -11.42
N GLU A 236 28.33 -4.03 -10.49
CA GLU A 236 28.49 -4.61 -9.15
C GLU A 236 27.19 -4.58 -8.33
N LEU A 237 26.38 -3.53 -8.45
CA LEU A 237 25.10 -3.44 -7.75
C LEU A 237 24.07 -4.41 -8.34
N GLU A 238 24.02 -4.54 -9.66
CA GLU A 238 23.15 -5.51 -10.33
C GLU A 238 23.51 -6.94 -9.97
N GLU A 239 24.81 -7.29 -9.96
CA GLU A 239 25.27 -8.62 -9.58
C GLU A 239 24.93 -8.94 -8.11
N ARG A 240 25.11 -7.98 -7.20
CA ARG A 240 24.91 -8.20 -5.75
C ARG A 240 23.44 -8.23 -5.35
N THR A 241 22.62 -7.37 -5.94
CA THR A 241 21.22 -7.22 -5.55
C THR A 241 20.28 -8.09 -6.38
N GLY A 242 20.67 -8.48 -7.59
CA GLY A 242 19.83 -9.19 -8.55
C GLY A 242 18.76 -8.32 -9.21
N ASP A 243 18.82 -7.00 -9.00
CA ASP A 243 17.92 -6.01 -9.57
C ASP A 243 18.67 -5.08 -10.53
N ASN A 244 17.97 -4.44 -11.46
CA ASN A 244 18.60 -3.46 -12.34
C ASN A 244 18.85 -2.15 -11.57
N TRP A 245 19.89 -1.42 -11.95
CA TRP A 245 20.18 -0.11 -11.37
C TRP A 245 20.34 0.95 -12.46
N GLU A 246 19.55 2.01 -12.40
CA GLU A 246 19.72 3.15 -13.30
C GLU A 246 20.73 4.15 -12.72
N VAL A 247 21.82 4.42 -13.45
CA VAL A 247 22.85 5.37 -13.01
C VAL A 247 22.84 6.66 -13.82
N ARG A 248 22.74 7.79 -13.11
CA ARG A 248 22.74 9.15 -13.67
C ARG A 248 23.93 9.94 -13.16
N PHE A 249 24.92 10.17 -14.02
CA PHE A 249 26.11 10.95 -13.72
C PHE A 249 26.00 12.39 -14.23
N GLU A 250 26.46 13.35 -13.42
CA GLU A 250 26.63 14.75 -13.80
C GLU A 250 28.07 15.21 -13.54
N GLU A 251 28.74 15.72 -14.59
CA GLU A 251 30.12 16.20 -14.52
C GLU A 251 30.17 17.52 -13.75
N ALA A 252 30.96 17.56 -12.67
CA ALA A 252 31.25 18.78 -11.92
C ALA A 252 32.56 19.42 -12.37
N SER A 253 33.57 18.60 -12.69
CA SER A 253 34.90 19.03 -13.10
C SER A 253 35.63 17.92 -13.85
N LYS A 254 36.88 18.19 -14.24
CA LYS A 254 37.81 17.19 -14.76
C LYS A 254 39.00 17.10 -13.82
N LYS A 255 39.36 15.88 -13.40
CA LYS A 255 40.49 15.63 -12.51
C LYS A 255 41.48 14.65 -13.15
N TYR A 256 42.69 14.62 -12.61
CA TYR A 256 43.63 13.53 -12.89
C TYR A 256 43.16 12.30 -12.10
N HIS A 257 43.02 11.17 -12.78
CA HIS A 257 42.78 9.88 -12.14
C HIS A 257 44.09 9.09 -12.17
N ALA A 258 44.70 8.87 -11.00
CA ALA A 258 45.86 8.01 -10.86
C ALA A 258 45.40 6.61 -10.41
N SER A 259 46.02 5.54 -10.94
CA SER A 259 45.93 4.22 -10.30
C SER A 259 47.10 4.03 -9.34
N ASP A 260 46.84 3.47 -8.15
CA ASP A 260 47.85 3.28 -7.10
C ASP A 260 48.96 2.28 -7.49
N ASP A 261 48.70 1.40 -8.47
CA ASP A 261 49.56 0.25 -8.75
C ASP A 261 50.72 0.53 -9.73
N TRP A 262 50.63 1.53 -10.63
CA TRP A 262 51.78 1.88 -11.49
C TRP A 262 51.63 3.27 -12.17
N PRO A 263 52.63 4.19 -12.13
CA PRO A 263 52.46 5.60 -12.52
C PRO A 263 52.24 5.90 -14.03
N ILE A 264 51.94 4.92 -14.88
CA ILE A 264 51.97 5.11 -16.36
C ILE A 264 50.90 4.29 -17.11
N ILE A 265 50.34 3.23 -16.52
CA ILE A 265 49.39 2.33 -17.24
C ILE A 265 48.02 2.41 -16.58
N GLY A 266 47.13 3.24 -17.13
CA GLY A 266 45.75 3.38 -16.66
C GLY A 266 45.34 4.80 -16.24
N ASP A 267 46.32 5.69 -16.03
CA ASP A 267 46.05 7.06 -15.62
C ASP A 267 45.27 7.84 -16.69
N VAL A 268 44.17 8.47 -16.28
CA VAL A 268 43.32 9.25 -17.17
C VAL A 268 43.48 10.74 -16.84
N ILE A 269 44.17 11.44 -17.73
CA ILE A 269 44.29 12.90 -17.67
C ILE A 269 42.93 13.52 -18.06
N ASN A 270 42.40 14.41 -17.21
CA ASN A 270 41.11 15.08 -17.40
C ASN A 270 39.89 14.13 -17.42
N ALA A 271 39.90 13.10 -16.57
CA ALA A 271 38.74 12.23 -16.39
C ALA A 271 37.53 13.04 -15.87
N PRO A 272 36.32 12.86 -16.43
CA PRO A 272 35.11 13.48 -15.90
C PRO A 272 34.87 13.04 -14.46
N PHE A 273 34.72 14.03 -13.59
CA PHE A 273 34.60 13.85 -12.14
C PHE A 273 33.39 14.63 -11.63
N GLY A 274 32.55 14.00 -10.82
CA GLY A 274 31.29 14.60 -10.41
C GLY A 274 30.49 13.72 -9.48
N ASN A 275 29.17 13.79 -9.62
CA ASN A 275 28.23 13.10 -8.75
C ASN A 275 27.38 12.14 -9.59
N ALA A 276 26.98 11.02 -8.98
CA ALA A 276 26.05 10.07 -9.55
C ALA A 276 24.82 9.89 -8.65
N VAL A 277 23.67 9.64 -9.27
CA VAL A 277 22.47 9.15 -8.61
C VAL A 277 22.18 7.76 -9.19
N LEU A 278 22.08 6.77 -8.32
CA LEU A 278 21.76 5.40 -8.65
C LEU A 278 20.37 5.09 -8.12
N VAL A 279 19.51 4.53 -8.96
CA VAL A 279 18.13 4.18 -8.62
C VAL A 279 17.94 2.70 -8.89
N ARG A 280 17.58 1.92 -7.86
CA ARG A 280 17.27 0.50 -8.00
C ARG A 280 15.89 0.36 -8.64
N GLU A 281 15.83 -0.31 -9.78
CA GLU A 281 14.55 -0.72 -10.37
C GLU A 281 14.03 -1.95 -9.61
N GLY A 282 12.77 -1.93 -9.18
CA GLY A 282 12.18 -3.05 -8.46
C GLY A 282 10.75 -2.79 -8.00
N ASP A 283 10.26 -3.59 -7.04
CA ASP A 283 8.88 -3.51 -6.52
C ASP A 283 8.47 -2.11 -6.02
N VAL A 284 9.47 -1.29 -5.66
CA VAL A 284 9.28 0.03 -5.03
C VAL A 284 9.37 1.17 -6.06
N ILE A 285 10.28 1.08 -7.03
CA ILE A 285 10.52 2.10 -8.07
C ILE A 285 10.58 1.39 -9.43
N GLU A 286 9.64 1.70 -10.33
CA GLU A 286 9.77 1.31 -11.74
C GLU A 286 10.62 2.37 -12.45
N GLY A 287 11.63 1.92 -13.21
CA GLY A 287 12.47 2.79 -14.02
C GLY A 287 11.63 3.64 -14.96
N ALA A 288 11.71 4.96 -14.81
CA ALA A 288 11.04 5.89 -15.70
C ALA A 288 12.00 6.24 -16.84
N GLY A 289 11.68 5.82 -18.06
CA GLY A 289 12.48 6.06 -19.26
C GLY A 289 12.73 7.53 -19.65
N ASP A 290 12.34 8.51 -18.83
CA ASP A 290 12.58 9.93 -19.11
C ASP A 290 12.90 10.78 -17.85
N ASN A 291 14.20 11.03 -17.71
CA ASN A 291 14.91 12.30 -17.43
C ASN A 291 14.28 13.32 -16.48
N GLU A 292 14.76 13.37 -15.23
CA GLU A 292 14.81 14.63 -14.49
C GLU A 292 15.94 14.70 -13.45
N LYS A 293 16.47 15.92 -13.25
CA LYS A 293 17.66 16.21 -12.44
C LYS A 293 17.29 16.40 -10.97
N VAL A 294 17.82 15.55 -10.10
CA VAL A 294 17.70 15.70 -8.64
C VAL A 294 19.05 16.13 -8.08
N LYS A 295 19.11 17.31 -7.45
CA LYS A 295 20.28 17.79 -6.70
C LYS A 295 19.95 17.77 -5.21
N LEU A 296 20.72 17.03 -4.42
CA LEU A 296 20.64 17.01 -2.96
C LEU A 296 21.98 17.51 -2.39
N ASP A 297 21.92 18.47 -1.47
CA ASP A 297 23.05 19.09 -0.80
C ASP A 297 22.99 18.69 0.68
N VAL A 298 24.04 18.08 1.23
CA VAL A 298 24.07 17.56 2.62
C VAL A 298 25.49 17.62 3.21
N ASP A 299 25.60 17.83 4.54
CA ASP A 299 26.85 17.95 5.35
C ASP A 299 27.28 16.61 6.04
N GLY A 300 28.45 16.56 6.71
CA GLY A 300 29.33 15.37 6.86
C GLY A 300 29.32 14.29 7.97
N GLY A 301 30.19 13.23 7.84
CA GLY A 301 30.29 11.94 8.60
C GLY A 301 31.53 11.04 8.25
N SER A 302 31.48 9.68 8.35
CA SER A 302 32.56 8.74 7.87
C SER A 302 32.03 7.32 7.58
N ILE A 303 32.68 6.51 6.73
CA ILE A 303 32.25 5.12 6.39
C ILE A 303 33.36 4.10 6.72
N THR A 304 32.96 2.94 7.24
CA THR A 304 33.87 1.79 7.47
C THR A 304 33.53 0.70 6.47
N VAL A 305 34.50 0.32 5.65
CA VAL A 305 34.36 -0.75 4.64
C VAL A 305 34.97 -2.03 5.22
N PRO A 306 34.27 -3.18 5.16
CA PRO A 306 34.82 -4.44 5.63
C PRO A 306 36.02 -4.85 4.78
N ALA A 307 37.00 -5.52 5.40
CA ALA A 307 38.20 -5.96 4.70
C ALA A 307 37.87 -7.06 3.67
N ASN A 308 38.30 -6.88 2.42
CA ASN A 308 38.17 -7.89 1.36
C ASN A 308 39.24 -9.00 1.44
N GLU A 309 40.17 -8.92 2.39
CA GLU A 309 41.22 -9.92 2.60
C GLU A 309 41.27 -10.47 4.04
N PRO A 310 41.46 -11.79 4.23
CA PRO A 310 41.60 -12.39 5.55
C PRO A 310 42.78 -11.78 6.33
N GLY A 311 42.46 -11.04 7.40
CA GLY A 311 43.44 -10.44 8.30
C GLY A 311 43.78 -8.97 8.02
N ALA A 312 43.19 -8.34 7.00
CA ALA A 312 43.44 -6.93 6.69
C ALA A 312 42.76 -5.94 7.67
N GLY A 313 41.74 -6.38 8.41
CA GLY A 313 40.96 -5.53 9.32
C GLY A 313 40.09 -4.52 8.56
N ASP A 314 39.00 -4.06 9.17
CA ASP A 314 38.08 -3.12 8.51
C ASP A 314 38.81 -1.82 8.13
N ARG A 315 38.64 -1.38 6.88
CA ARG A 315 39.25 -0.15 6.36
C ARG A 315 38.28 1.00 6.66
N ARG A 316 38.70 1.88 7.56
CA ARG A 316 38.01 3.14 7.81
C ARG A 316 38.39 4.13 6.70
N ILE A 317 37.40 4.62 5.95
CA ILE A 317 37.57 5.70 4.98
C ILE A 317 37.11 6.97 5.68
N ASP A 318 38.09 7.79 6.09
CA ASP A 318 37.84 9.11 6.65
C ASP A 318 37.52 10.10 5.52
N ASP A 319 36.63 11.06 5.78
CA ASP A 319 36.22 12.00 4.76
C ASP A 319 37.37 12.96 4.39
N GLY A 320 37.52 13.20 3.09
CA GLY A 320 38.62 14.03 2.58
C GLY A 320 38.54 15.50 3.01
N GLU A 321 37.37 16.02 3.39
CA GLU A 321 37.18 17.41 3.86
C GLU A 321 35.94 17.62 4.77
N GLY A 322 35.56 16.66 5.63
CA GLY A 322 34.51 16.90 6.64
C GLY A 322 33.06 16.93 6.13
N ARG A 323 32.68 16.05 5.18
CA ARG A 323 31.35 16.02 4.51
C ARG A 323 30.79 14.62 4.13
N SER A 324 30.77 13.60 5.00
CA SER A 324 29.92 12.37 4.76
C SER A 324 28.40 12.32 5.08
N ALA A 325 27.73 11.48 4.30
CA ALA A 325 26.68 10.52 4.65
C ALA A 325 25.74 10.80 5.84
N ALA A 326 24.59 11.40 5.54
CA ALA A 326 23.38 11.29 6.34
C ALA A 326 22.45 10.23 5.73
N GLY A 327 22.14 9.17 6.49
CA GLY A 327 20.99 8.33 6.21
C GLY A 327 19.73 9.10 6.59
N THR A 328 18.88 9.41 5.61
CA THR A 328 17.59 10.05 5.86
C THR A 328 16.49 9.11 5.40
N GLU A 329 15.66 8.65 6.33
CA GLU A 329 14.42 7.94 6.01
C GLU A 329 13.40 8.97 5.52
N VAL A 330 13.29 9.14 4.20
CA VAL A 330 12.19 9.91 3.62
C VAL A 330 11.00 8.97 3.50
N ARG A 331 10.05 9.09 4.43
CA ARG A 331 8.71 8.52 4.23
C ARG A 331 8.04 9.31 3.11
N ILE A 332 8.22 8.87 1.87
CA ILE A 332 7.45 9.34 0.75
C ILE A 332 6.05 8.77 0.94
N ARG A 333 5.14 9.64 1.41
CA ARG A 333 3.71 9.35 1.30
C ARG A 333 3.43 9.10 -0.19
N PRO A 334 2.58 8.12 -0.54
CA PRO A 334 2.26 7.82 -1.94
C PRO A 334 2.08 9.12 -2.71
N ARG A 335 2.68 9.18 -3.90
CA ARG A 335 2.59 10.38 -4.76
C ARG A 335 1.15 10.83 -4.97
#